data_AF-A0A7T7UT28-F1
#
_entry.id   AF-A0A7T7UT28-F1
#
_cell.length_a   1.000
_cell.length_b   1.000
_cell.length_c   1.000
_cell.angle_alpha   90.00
_cell.angle_beta   90.00
_cell.angle_gamma   90.00
#
_symmetry.space_group_name_H-M   'P 1'
#
loop_
_entity.id
_entity.type
_entity.pdbx_description
1 polymer ?
#
loop_
_entity_poly.entity_id
_entity_poly.type
_entity_poly.pdbx_seq_one_letter_code
_entity_poly.pdbx_strand_id
1 'polypeptide(L)'
;MHYKNKWIWNNICISDINDMNFEICSGEHCFIIGHHIKDKSILKDAIDRLVTAGFDYFNIFGEHADLWSEVIITKENQKRQIQVEASKIDRMSMSYNLAMLATLKPESTNFVISDDEYFTEYLIEDLHDIFSGKSRFTPFDWKKFKDGYEFIYHKKDAIVSISGDIAIGFLKKEKVFNSIDKAFRYKLFDGKSFNEIWDEISKTLY
;
A
#
# COMPACT_ATOMS: atom_id res chain seq x y z
N MET A 1 -15.20 -3.10 16.59
CA MET A 1 -14.04 -3.91 17.04
C MET A 1 -14.25 -5.37 16.74
N HIS A 2 -14.25 -5.70 15.45
CA HIS A 2 -14.35 -7.08 14.97
C HIS A 2 -12.99 -7.80 14.92
N TYR A 3 -11.89 -7.05 15.03
CA TYR A 3 -10.52 -7.55 14.92
C TYR A 3 -9.66 -7.03 16.07
N LYS A 4 -9.25 -7.90 16.98
CA LYS A 4 -8.26 -7.59 18.03
C LYS A 4 -7.10 -8.57 17.92
N ASN A 5 -5.98 -8.10 17.39
CA ASN A 5 -4.77 -8.90 17.08
C ASN A 5 -5.12 -10.21 16.36
N LYS A 6 -5.99 -10.12 15.36
CA LYS A 6 -6.45 -11.27 14.60
C LYS A 6 -5.48 -11.53 13.45
N TRP A 7 -4.92 -12.73 13.42
CA TRP A 7 -4.20 -13.22 12.25
C TRP A 7 -5.20 -13.62 11.17
N ILE A 8 -5.18 -12.90 10.05
CA ILE A 8 -6.03 -13.20 8.89
C ILE A 8 -5.28 -13.99 7.82
N TRP A 9 -3.94 -14.01 7.91
CA TRP A 9 -3.04 -14.77 7.06
C TRP A 9 -1.80 -15.17 7.88
N ASN A 10 -0.92 -15.99 7.32
CA ASN A 10 0.26 -16.52 8.01
C ASN A 10 1.15 -15.42 8.65
N ASN A 11 1.20 -14.24 8.04
CA ASN A 11 2.07 -13.14 8.44
C ASN A 11 1.37 -11.77 8.39
N ILE A 12 0.03 -11.74 8.48
CA ILE A 12 -0.77 -10.51 8.55
C ILE A 12 -1.62 -10.55 9.82
N CYS A 13 -1.33 -9.62 10.74
CA CYS A 13 -2.06 -9.44 11.99
C CYS A 13 -2.80 -8.10 11.95
N ILE A 14 -4.12 -8.12 12.20
CA ILE A 14 -4.98 -6.93 12.15
C ILE A 14 -5.56 -6.61 13.52
N SER A 15 -5.55 -5.33 13.85
CA SER A 15 -6.26 -4.75 14.98
C SER A 15 -7.05 -3.52 14.57
N ASP A 16 -8.36 -3.63 14.71
CA ASP A 16 -9.34 -2.55 14.59
C ASP A 16 -9.52 -1.91 15.98
N ILE A 17 -9.06 -0.67 16.13
CA ILE A 17 -8.83 0.00 17.40
C ILE A 17 -9.28 1.48 17.37
N ASN A 18 -10.50 1.73 17.85
CA ASN A 18 -11.09 3.08 17.89
C ASN A 18 -10.39 4.07 18.84
N ASP A 19 -9.58 3.60 19.79
CA ASP A 19 -8.87 4.43 20.77
C ASP A 19 -7.33 4.36 20.66
N MET A 20 -6.82 3.63 19.66
CA MET A 20 -5.39 3.33 19.44
C MET A 20 -4.64 2.79 20.65
N ASN A 21 -5.36 2.16 21.59
CA ASN A 21 -4.76 1.37 22.66
C ASN A 21 -4.67 -0.11 22.23
N PHE A 22 -3.46 -0.57 21.88
CA PHE A 22 -3.25 -1.90 21.32
C PHE A 22 -2.01 -2.60 21.85
N GLU A 23 -2.10 -3.92 21.94
CA GLU A 23 -0.93 -4.76 22.14
C GLU A 23 -0.20 -4.92 20.80
N ILE A 24 1.09 -4.63 20.79
CA ILE A 24 1.90 -4.64 19.57
C ILE A 24 2.37 -6.06 19.30
N CYS A 25 2.18 -6.54 18.07
CA CYS A 25 2.97 -7.63 17.53
C CYS A 25 4.28 -7.05 16.96
N SER A 26 5.43 -7.59 17.33
CA SER A 26 6.70 -7.20 16.69
C SER A 26 6.66 -7.50 15.19
N GLY A 27 7.22 -6.62 14.36
CA GLY A 27 7.29 -6.82 12.91
C GLY A 27 8.12 -5.74 12.21
N GLU A 28 8.29 -5.89 10.90
CA GLU A 28 9.02 -4.92 10.08
C GLU A 28 8.10 -3.89 9.40
N HIS A 29 6.89 -4.30 9.00
CA HIS A 29 5.98 -3.46 8.22
C HIS A 29 4.70 -3.13 9.00
N CYS A 30 4.38 -1.84 9.09
CA CYS A 30 3.15 -1.37 9.69
C CYS A 30 2.23 -0.72 8.63
N PHE A 31 0.96 -1.10 8.66
CA PHE A 31 -0.10 -0.56 7.83
C PHE A 31 -1.11 0.15 8.71
N ILE A 32 -1.45 1.40 8.38
CA ILE A 32 -2.29 2.25 9.23
C ILE A 32 -3.48 2.74 8.42
N ILE A 33 -4.68 2.32 8.78
CA ILE A 33 -5.92 2.97 8.36
C ILE A 33 -6.23 4.04 9.41
N GLY A 34 -5.89 5.29 9.08
CA GLY A 34 -6.03 6.46 9.95
C GLY A 34 -7.08 7.43 9.42
N HIS A 35 -8.34 7.15 9.71
CA HIS A 35 -9.49 7.86 9.16
C HIS A 35 -10.19 8.76 10.19
N HIS A 36 -10.24 8.39 11.47
CA HIS A 36 -11.04 9.08 12.48
C HIS A 36 -10.23 9.81 13.55
N ILE A 37 -9.09 9.25 13.96
CA ILE A 37 -8.28 9.77 15.05
C ILE A 37 -7.34 10.84 14.53
N LYS A 38 -7.47 12.04 15.10
CA LYS A 38 -6.68 13.24 14.77
C LYS A 38 -5.96 13.86 15.97
N ASP A 39 -6.14 13.29 17.16
CA ASP A 39 -5.50 13.82 18.36
C ASP A 39 -3.99 13.55 18.31
N LYS A 40 -3.19 14.61 18.17
CA LYS A 40 -1.73 14.50 18.04
C LYS A 40 -1.06 13.78 19.23
N SER A 41 -1.63 13.81 20.43
CA SER A 41 -1.07 13.10 21.59
C SER A 41 -1.24 11.59 21.45
N ILE A 42 -2.45 11.14 21.10
CA ILE A 42 -2.76 9.73 20.83
C ILE A 42 -1.88 9.20 19.69
N LEU A 43 -1.77 9.97 18.60
CA LEU A 43 -0.93 9.59 17.47
C LEU A 43 0.55 9.45 17.85
N LYS A 44 1.09 10.40 18.63
CA LYS A 44 2.48 10.34 19.09
C LYS A 44 2.74 9.11 19.94
N ASP A 45 1.86 8.82 20.90
CA ASP A 45 2.01 7.66 21.79
C ASP A 45 1.92 6.34 21.01
N ALA A 46 1.00 6.25 20.04
CA ALA A 46 0.87 5.08 19.17
C ALA A 46 2.11 4.88 18.28
N ILE A 47 2.61 5.96 17.65
CA ILE A 47 3.81 5.90 16.82
C ILE A 47 5.07 5.60 17.64
N ASP A 48 5.22 6.17 18.83
CA ASP A 48 6.35 5.87 19.71
C ASP A 48 6.43 4.38 20.05
N ARG A 49 5.26 3.79 20.33
CA ARG A 49 5.09 2.36 20.53
C ARG A 49 5.51 1.54 19.31
N LEU A 50 5.02 1.88 18.11
CA LEU A 50 5.36 1.18 16.87
C LEU A 50 6.85 1.29 16.51
N VAL A 51 7.40 2.51 16.54
CA VAL A 51 8.83 2.72 16.25
C VAL A 51 9.69 1.96 17.26
N THR A 52 9.38 2.01 18.55
CA THR A 52 10.10 1.24 19.59
C THR A 52 10.03 -0.27 19.36
N ALA A 53 8.91 -0.77 18.83
CA ALA A 53 8.73 -2.19 18.51
C ALA A 53 9.48 -2.69 17.26
N GLY A 54 10.15 -1.79 16.51
CA GLY A 54 11.02 -2.17 15.41
C GLY A 54 10.51 -1.87 14.00
N PHE A 55 9.28 -1.36 13.84
CA PHE A 55 8.73 -1.00 12.53
C PHE A 55 9.50 0.13 11.84
N ASP A 56 9.99 -0.11 10.63
CA ASP A 56 10.75 0.86 9.83
C ASP A 56 10.09 1.19 8.48
N TYR A 57 9.03 0.46 8.11
CA TYR A 57 8.17 0.76 6.97
C TYR A 57 6.74 1.02 7.42
N PHE A 58 6.17 2.12 6.96
CA PHE A 58 4.78 2.52 7.21
C PHE A 58 4.04 2.77 5.90
N ASN A 59 2.91 2.10 5.70
CA ASN A 59 1.95 2.40 4.64
C ASN A 59 0.63 2.90 5.26
N ILE A 60 0.19 4.09 4.88
CA ILE A 60 -0.87 4.82 5.59
C ILE A 60 -1.97 5.20 4.60
N PHE A 61 -3.20 4.85 4.95
CA PHE A 61 -4.40 5.19 4.20
C PHE A 61 -5.42 5.88 5.12
N GLY A 62 -6.16 6.86 4.59
CA GLY A 62 -7.31 7.47 5.27
C GLY A 62 -7.25 8.99 5.32
N GLU A 63 -8.33 9.62 5.80
CA GLU A 63 -8.50 11.08 5.82
C GLU A 63 -7.37 11.80 6.56
N HIS A 64 -6.78 11.15 7.57
CA HIS A 64 -5.72 11.70 8.40
C HIS A 64 -4.32 11.15 8.05
N ALA A 65 -4.15 10.53 6.87
CA ALA A 65 -2.87 9.95 6.45
C ALA A 65 -1.68 10.92 6.52
N ASP A 66 -1.87 12.18 6.10
CA ASP A 66 -0.82 13.22 6.16
C ASP A 66 -0.40 13.52 7.61
N LEU A 67 -1.35 13.51 8.54
CA LEU A 67 -1.10 13.78 9.95
C LEU A 67 -0.32 12.63 10.60
N TRP A 68 -0.69 11.39 10.30
CA TRP A 68 0.07 10.21 10.72
C TRP A 68 1.51 10.24 10.17
N SER A 69 1.67 10.57 8.88
CA SER A 69 2.97 10.72 8.23
C SER A 69 3.84 11.79 8.90
N GLU A 70 3.27 12.97 9.19
CA GLU A 70 3.95 14.06 9.91
C GLU A 70 4.51 13.56 11.25
N VAL A 71 3.70 12.84 12.04
CA VAL A 71 4.13 12.32 13.34
C VAL A 71 5.24 11.29 13.20
N ILE A 72 5.17 10.38 12.23
CA ILE A 72 6.21 9.35 12.01
C ILE A 72 7.53 10.00 11.59
N ILE A 73 7.51 10.95 10.65
CA ILE A 73 8.72 11.60 10.15
C ILE A 73 9.43 12.36 11.28
N THR A 74 8.71 12.92 12.26
CA THR A 74 9.36 13.57 13.42
C THR A 74 10.14 12.60 14.32
N LYS A 75 9.96 11.29 14.17
CA LYS A 75 10.71 10.25 14.91
C LYS A 75 11.91 9.72 14.14
N GLU A 76 12.05 10.07 12.86
CA GLU A 76 13.22 9.72 12.06
C GLU A 76 14.47 10.39 12.65
N ASN A 77 15.58 9.64 12.69
CA ASN A 77 16.87 10.16 13.11
C ASN A 77 17.99 9.58 12.25
N GLN A 78 19.18 10.17 12.31
CA GLN A 78 20.31 9.79 11.45
C GLN A 78 20.74 8.31 11.52
N LYS A 79 20.30 7.55 12.54
CA LYS A 79 20.64 6.12 12.71
C LYS A 79 19.58 5.17 12.18
N ARG A 80 18.36 5.64 11.94
CA ARG A 80 17.23 4.80 11.51
C ARG A 80 16.41 5.53 10.47
N GLN A 81 16.51 5.05 9.24
CA GLN A 81 15.71 5.53 8.12
C GLN A 81 14.33 4.89 8.22
N ILE A 82 13.28 5.70 8.24
CA ILE A 82 11.90 5.23 8.28
C ILE A 82 11.26 5.54 6.93
N GLN A 83 10.76 4.50 6.26
CA GLN A 83 10.04 4.67 5.00
C GLN A 83 8.55 4.88 5.27
N VAL A 84 7.98 5.94 4.69
CA VAL A 84 6.56 6.27 4.82
C VAL A 84 5.93 6.44 3.45
N GLU A 85 4.87 5.68 3.18
CA GLU A 85 3.97 5.84 2.04
C GLU A 85 2.60 6.25 2.58
N ALA A 86 2.11 7.46 2.28
CA ALA A 86 0.85 7.96 2.82
C ALA A 86 -0.09 8.46 1.72
N SER A 87 -1.37 8.10 1.80
CA SER A 87 -2.39 8.55 0.85
C SER A 87 -3.77 8.67 1.47
N LYS A 88 -4.46 9.76 1.17
CA LYS A 88 -5.87 9.94 1.55
C LYS A 88 -6.85 9.16 0.69
N ILE A 89 -6.45 8.79 -0.53
CA ILE A 89 -7.37 8.32 -1.58
C ILE A 89 -7.00 6.96 -2.17
N ASP A 90 -5.79 6.46 -1.92
CA ASP A 90 -5.24 5.27 -2.61
C ASP A 90 -5.41 3.99 -1.76
N ARG A 91 -6.66 3.63 -1.47
CA ARG A 91 -7.02 2.44 -0.68
C ARG A 91 -6.49 1.15 -1.31
N MET A 92 -6.60 1.05 -2.63
CA MET A 92 -6.20 -0.14 -3.38
C MET A 92 -4.69 -0.38 -3.28
N SER A 93 -3.87 0.67 -3.35
CA SER A 93 -2.42 0.55 -3.21
C SER A 93 -2.04 -0.05 -1.85
N MET A 94 -2.74 0.31 -0.76
CA MET A 94 -2.53 -0.32 0.55
C MET A 94 -2.77 -1.83 0.50
N SER A 95 -3.91 -2.28 -0.03
CA SER A 95 -4.25 -3.71 -0.13
C SER A 95 -3.19 -4.49 -0.92
N TYR A 96 -2.75 -3.95 -2.06
CA TYR A 96 -1.73 -4.59 -2.87
C TYR A 96 -0.33 -4.52 -2.26
N ASN A 97 0.05 -3.43 -1.60
CA ASN A 97 1.34 -3.34 -0.91
C ASN A 97 1.42 -4.34 0.24
N LEU A 98 0.34 -4.52 0.99
CA LEU A 98 0.23 -5.52 2.04
C LEU A 98 0.33 -6.93 1.46
N ALA A 99 -0.46 -7.25 0.44
CA ALA A 99 -0.40 -8.56 -0.21
C ALA A 99 0.98 -8.86 -0.82
N MET A 100 1.61 -7.86 -1.44
CA MET A 100 2.96 -7.93 -1.99
C MET A 100 3.99 -8.24 -0.92
N LEU A 101 4.03 -7.47 0.17
CA LEU A 101 5.01 -7.70 1.25
C LEU A 101 4.76 -9.04 1.95
N ALA A 102 3.51 -9.39 2.21
CA ALA A 102 3.16 -10.68 2.79
C ALA A 102 3.60 -11.87 1.92
N THR A 103 3.54 -11.72 0.60
CA THR A 103 3.92 -12.77 -0.37
C THR A 103 5.44 -12.85 -0.56
N LEU A 104 6.11 -11.71 -0.73
CA LEU A 104 7.52 -11.66 -1.08
C LEU A 104 8.45 -11.79 0.13
N LYS A 105 7.96 -11.50 1.33
CA LYS A 105 8.67 -11.61 2.60
C LYS A 105 7.83 -12.43 3.60
N PRO A 106 7.68 -13.75 3.39
CA PRO A 106 6.79 -14.59 4.20
C PRO A 106 7.21 -14.65 5.68
N GLU A 107 8.49 -14.49 5.98
CA GLU A 107 9.03 -14.47 7.35
C GLU A 107 8.79 -13.14 8.08
N SER A 108 8.49 -12.06 7.33
CA SER A 108 8.25 -10.74 7.90
C SER A 108 6.83 -10.59 8.40
N THR A 109 6.65 -9.97 9.57
CA THR A 109 5.32 -9.70 10.12
C THR A 109 4.79 -8.37 9.60
N ASN A 110 3.56 -8.41 9.06
CA ASN A 110 2.83 -7.23 8.60
C ASN A 110 1.72 -6.93 9.60
N PHE A 111 1.86 -5.81 10.32
CA PHE A 111 0.90 -5.41 11.34
C PHE A 111 -0.01 -4.30 10.81
N VAL A 112 -1.32 -4.53 10.85
CA VAL A 112 -2.33 -3.56 10.43
C VAL A 112 -3.04 -3.01 11.65
N ILE A 113 -3.04 -1.69 11.80
CA ILE A 113 -3.89 -0.98 12.75
C ILE A 113 -4.90 -0.13 11.99
N SER A 114 -6.12 -0.08 12.51
CA SER A 114 -7.20 0.70 11.91
C SER A 114 -8.00 1.41 12.98
N ASP A 115 -8.47 2.62 12.70
CA ASP A 115 -9.52 3.28 13.49
C ASP A 115 -10.89 3.29 12.78
N ASP A 116 -11.02 2.60 11.65
CA ASP A 116 -12.23 2.55 10.83
C ASP A 116 -12.57 1.11 10.43
N GLU A 117 -13.66 0.59 10.99
CA GLU A 117 -14.10 -0.78 10.78
C GLU A 117 -14.51 -1.06 9.31
N TYR A 118 -15.11 -0.08 8.63
CA TYR A 118 -15.56 -0.26 7.24
C TYR A 118 -14.37 -0.39 6.28
N PHE A 119 -13.36 0.47 6.43
CA PHE A 119 -12.14 0.35 5.63
C PHE A 119 -11.34 -0.90 5.96
N THR A 120 -11.44 -1.40 7.21
CA THR A 120 -10.85 -2.68 7.61
C THR A 120 -11.49 -3.84 6.86
N GLU A 121 -12.82 -3.89 6.80
CA GLU A 121 -13.54 -4.93 6.06
C GLU A 121 -13.20 -4.89 4.56
N TYR A 122 -13.17 -3.70 3.95
CA TYR A 122 -12.77 -3.58 2.54
C TYR A 122 -11.33 -4.03 2.28
N LEU A 123 -10.40 -3.80 3.21
CA LEU A 123 -9.04 -4.31 3.10
C LEU A 123 -9.03 -5.84 3.13
N ILE A 124 -9.78 -6.46 4.04
CA ILE A 124 -9.86 -7.92 4.18
C ILE A 124 -10.48 -8.56 2.93
N GLU A 125 -11.56 -7.98 2.40
CA GLU A 125 -12.19 -8.42 1.16
C GLU A 125 -11.22 -8.36 -0.02
N ASP A 126 -10.51 -7.24 -0.20
CA ASP A 126 -9.51 -7.09 -1.26
C ASP A 126 -8.39 -8.13 -1.11
N LEU A 127 -7.87 -8.35 0.11
CA LEU A 127 -6.83 -9.34 0.37
C LEU A 127 -7.30 -10.75 0.03
N HIS A 128 -8.54 -11.09 0.39
CA HIS A 128 -9.14 -12.38 0.05
C HIS A 128 -9.21 -12.55 -1.48
N ASP A 129 -9.65 -11.54 -2.22
CA ASP A 129 -9.74 -11.60 -3.68
C ASP A 129 -8.36 -11.66 -4.36
N ILE A 130 -7.34 -11.00 -3.81
CA ILE A 130 -5.96 -11.09 -4.28
C ILE A 130 -5.39 -12.50 -4.03
N PHE A 131 -5.47 -13.01 -2.80
CA PHE A 131 -4.86 -14.30 -2.44
C PHE A 131 -5.62 -15.50 -3.02
N SER A 132 -6.92 -15.38 -3.28
CA SER A 132 -7.71 -16.43 -3.95
C SER A 132 -7.53 -16.44 -5.47
N GLY A 133 -6.78 -15.49 -6.05
CA GLY A 133 -6.55 -15.40 -7.49
C GLY A 133 -7.75 -14.88 -8.29
N LYS A 134 -8.73 -14.26 -7.62
CA LYS A 134 -9.85 -13.56 -8.30
C LYS A 134 -9.42 -12.22 -8.87
N SER A 135 -8.42 -11.58 -8.28
CA SER A 135 -7.85 -10.35 -8.83
C SER A 135 -7.04 -10.62 -10.10
N ARG A 136 -7.08 -9.68 -11.05
CA ARG A 136 -6.28 -9.74 -12.29
C ARG A 136 -4.78 -9.57 -12.04
N PHE A 137 -4.43 -8.81 -11.01
CA PHE A 137 -3.03 -8.55 -10.65
C PHE A 137 -2.64 -9.43 -9.48
N THR A 138 -1.58 -10.20 -9.67
CA THR A 138 -0.93 -10.92 -8.57
C THR A 138 -0.06 -9.99 -7.74
N PRO A 139 0.33 -10.40 -6.52
CA PRO A 139 1.34 -9.68 -5.73
C PRO A 139 2.68 -9.45 -6.46
N PHE A 140 3.08 -10.39 -7.33
CA PHE A 140 4.29 -10.27 -8.17
C PHE A 140 4.13 -9.23 -9.28
N ASP A 141 2.95 -9.18 -9.91
CA ASP A 141 2.63 -8.19 -10.93
C ASP A 141 2.62 -6.78 -10.35
N TRP A 142 2.07 -6.64 -9.13
CA TRP A 142 2.11 -5.39 -8.40
C TRP A 142 3.53 -4.93 -8.08
N LYS A 143 4.40 -5.86 -7.67
CA LYS A 143 5.82 -5.57 -7.45
C LYS A 143 6.49 -5.07 -8.72
N LYS A 144 6.27 -5.76 -9.85
CA LYS A 144 6.81 -5.36 -11.15
C LYS A 144 6.32 -3.98 -11.57
N PHE A 145 5.04 -3.68 -11.34
CA PHE A 145 4.48 -2.37 -11.58
C PHE A 145 5.14 -1.30 -10.69
N LYS A 146 5.32 -1.56 -9.39
CA LYS A 146 6.02 -0.65 -8.45
C LYS A 146 7.49 -0.42 -8.78
N ASP A 147 8.16 -1.40 -9.36
CA ASP A 147 9.55 -1.25 -9.78
C ASP A 147 9.70 -0.41 -11.06
N GLY A 148 8.60 -0.25 -11.81
CA GLY A 148 8.62 0.31 -13.15
C GLY A 148 9.21 -0.67 -14.17
N TYR A 149 8.72 -0.59 -15.41
CA TYR A 149 9.21 -1.41 -16.50
C TYR A 149 8.75 -0.87 -17.86
N GLU A 150 9.45 -1.28 -18.92
CA GLU A 150 9.13 -0.98 -20.31
C GLU A 150 8.36 -2.14 -20.96
N PHE A 151 7.45 -1.84 -21.87
CA PHE A 151 6.67 -2.84 -22.60
C PHE A 151 6.23 -2.31 -23.97
N ILE A 152 5.90 -3.23 -24.87
CA ILE A 152 5.36 -2.91 -26.19
C ILE A 152 3.85 -3.15 -26.17
N TYR A 153 3.08 -2.12 -26.55
CA TYR A 153 1.63 -2.24 -26.75
C TYR A 153 1.26 -1.71 -28.14
N HIS A 154 0.57 -2.54 -28.94
CA HIS A 154 0.23 -2.24 -30.34
C HIS A 154 1.40 -1.67 -31.17
N LYS A 155 2.58 -2.32 -31.07
CA LYS A 155 3.82 -1.96 -31.77
C LYS A 155 4.40 -0.58 -31.39
N LYS A 156 3.99 -0.03 -30.25
CA LYS A 156 4.54 1.20 -29.68
C LYS A 156 5.19 0.89 -28.34
N ASP A 157 6.36 1.46 -28.12
CA ASP A 157 7.04 1.38 -26.82
C ASP A 157 6.30 2.23 -25.79
N ALA A 158 6.16 1.67 -24.60
CA ALA A 158 5.52 2.27 -23.45
C ALA A 158 6.33 1.99 -22.17
N ILE A 159 6.14 2.84 -21.18
CA ILE A 159 6.85 2.77 -19.92
C ILE A 159 5.89 2.99 -18.74
N VAL A 160 6.18 2.29 -17.65
CA VAL A 160 5.77 2.65 -16.29
C VAL A 160 7.04 3.00 -15.53
N SER A 161 7.08 4.18 -14.94
CA SER A 161 8.16 4.63 -14.05
C SER A 161 7.54 5.15 -12.76
N ILE A 162 7.81 4.46 -11.65
CA ILE A 162 7.31 4.84 -10.33
C ILE A 162 8.51 5.30 -9.50
N SER A 163 8.52 6.61 -9.23
CA SER A 163 9.50 7.28 -8.38
C SER A 163 8.74 8.18 -7.40
N GLY A 164 9.29 9.34 -7.01
CA GLY A 164 8.49 10.36 -6.32
C GLY A 164 7.23 10.71 -7.12
N ASP A 165 7.36 10.82 -8.44
CA ASP A 165 6.25 10.94 -9.39
C ASP A 165 6.02 9.62 -10.16
N ILE A 166 4.78 9.42 -10.62
CA ILE A 166 4.38 8.25 -11.42
C ILE A 166 4.20 8.66 -12.87
N ALA A 167 5.13 8.26 -13.74
CA ALA A 167 5.04 8.48 -15.18
C ALA A 167 4.61 7.20 -15.89
N ILE A 168 3.55 7.28 -16.69
CA ILE A 168 3.02 6.14 -17.45
C ILE A 168 2.53 6.58 -18.83
N GLY A 169 2.77 5.76 -19.86
CA GLY A 169 2.25 5.97 -21.21
C GLY A 169 3.20 5.49 -22.30
N PHE A 170 2.89 5.82 -23.55
CA PHE A 170 3.81 5.60 -24.67
C PHE A 170 5.04 6.50 -24.55
N LEU A 171 6.20 6.01 -24.99
CA LEU A 171 7.44 6.78 -24.94
C LEU A 171 7.26 8.16 -25.61
N LYS A 172 7.74 9.21 -24.92
CA LYS A 172 7.61 10.64 -25.29
C LYS A 172 6.20 11.23 -25.18
N LYS A 173 5.22 10.47 -24.67
CA LYS A 173 3.83 10.88 -24.44
C LYS A 173 3.32 10.43 -23.07
N GLU A 174 4.25 10.22 -22.15
CA GLU A 174 3.97 9.83 -20.78
C GLU A 174 3.15 10.91 -20.07
N LYS A 175 2.23 10.47 -19.22
CA LYS A 175 1.54 11.34 -18.28
C LYS A 175 2.07 11.11 -16.88
N VAL A 176 2.16 12.20 -16.12
CA VAL A 176 2.59 12.19 -14.73
C VAL A 176 1.38 12.25 -13.81
N PHE A 177 1.38 11.41 -12.77
CA PHE A 177 0.32 11.31 -11.78
C PHE A 177 0.90 11.40 -10.37
N ASN A 178 0.07 11.89 -9.45
CA ASN A 178 0.37 12.01 -8.03
C ASN A 178 -0.17 10.86 -7.16
N SER A 179 -0.80 9.85 -7.77
CA SER A 179 -1.21 8.63 -7.08
C SER A 179 -1.20 7.43 -8.03
N ILE A 180 -0.90 6.26 -7.47
CA ILE A 180 -0.82 5.02 -8.23
C ILE A 180 -2.20 4.66 -8.77
N ASP A 181 -3.25 4.75 -7.95
CA ASP A 181 -4.62 4.47 -8.38
C ASP A 181 -5.03 5.25 -9.64
N LYS A 182 -4.70 6.56 -9.69
CA LYS A 182 -5.01 7.38 -10.87
C LYS A 182 -4.25 6.91 -12.10
N ALA A 183 -2.93 6.71 -11.98
CA ALA A 183 -2.11 6.24 -13.09
C ALA A 183 -2.62 4.89 -13.63
N PHE A 184 -3.01 4.01 -12.72
CA PHE A 184 -3.47 2.65 -12.99
C PHE A 184 -4.81 2.62 -13.75
N ARG A 185 -5.73 3.54 -13.44
CA ARG A 185 -7.08 3.61 -14.02
C ARG A 185 -7.23 4.62 -15.17
N TYR A 186 -6.24 5.47 -15.41
CA TYR A 186 -6.34 6.48 -16.47
C TYR A 186 -6.23 5.87 -17.87
N LYS A 187 -7.11 6.28 -18.78
CA LYS A 187 -7.18 5.79 -20.16
C LYS A 187 -6.06 6.37 -21.04
N LEU A 188 -4.92 5.68 -21.11
CA LEU A 188 -3.72 6.10 -21.86
C LEU A 188 -3.47 5.27 -23.13
N PHE A 189 -3.93 4.02 -23.14
CA PHE A 189 -3.52 3.02 -24.11
C PHE A 189 -4.67 2.74 -25.09
N ASP A 190 -4.77 3.59 -26.11
CA ASP A 190 -5.83 3.52 -27.13
C ASP A 190 -7.25 3.50 -26.53
N GLY A 191 -7.48 4.34 -25.51
CA GLY A 191 -8.76 4.45 -24.81
C GLY A 191 -8.95 3.47 -23.65
N LYS A 192 -8.00 2.56 -23.41
CA LYS A 192 -7.95 1.66 -22.25
C LYS A 192 -6.98 2.16 -21.18
N SER A 193 -7.26 1.82 -19.93
CA SER A 193 -6.36 1.99 -18.79
C SER A 193 -5.29 0.92 -18.72
N PHE A 194 -4.27 1.13 -17.87
CA PHE A 194 -3.23 0.13 -17.65
C PHE A 194 -3.79 -1.18 -17.11
N ASN A 195 -4.68 -1.11 -16.12
CA ASN A 195 -5.37 -2.29 -15.58
C ASN A 195 -6.12 -3.10 -16.65
N GLU A 196 -6.72 -2.41 -17.62
CA GLU A 196 -7.49 -3.06 -18.69
C GLU A 196 -6.61 -3.75 -19.73
N ILE A 197 -5.36 -3.32 -19.92
CA ILE A 197 -4.42 -3.93 -20.87
C ILE A 197 -3.48 -4.96 -20.23
N TRP A 198 -3.52 -5.12 -18.90
CA TRP A 198 -2.60 -5.98 -18.17
C TRP A 198 -2.56 -7.42 -18.69
N ASP A 199 -3.72 -8.03 -18.93
CA ASP A 199 -3.83 -9.41 -19.40
C ASP A 199 -3.21 -9.61 -20.81
N GLU A 200 -3.11 -8.54 -21.59
CA GLU A 200 -2.49 -8.54 -22.91
C GLU A 200 -0.96 -8.42 -22.79
N ILE A 201 -0.48 -7.51 -21.94
CA ILE A 201 0.95 -7.23 -21.78
C ILE A 201 1.67 -8.23 -20.87
N SER A 202 0.99 -8.80 -19.87
CA SER A 202 1.59 -9.78 -18.95
C SER A 202 2.02 -11.06 -19.66
N LYS A 203 1.32 -11.44 -20.74
CA LYS A 203 1.62 -12.64 -21.54
C LYS A 203 2.81 -12.49 -22.48
N THR A 204 3.19 -11.26 -22.82
CA THR A 204 4.30 -10.96 -23.74
C THR A 204 5.60 -10.62 -23.01
N LEU A 205 5.55 -10.53 -21.68
CA LEU A 205 6.67 -10.18 -20.82
C LEU A 205 7.43 -11.41 -20.27
N TYR A 206 7.04 -12.61 -20.69
CA TYR A 206 7.69 -13.91 -20.42
C TYR A 206 8.03 -14.59 -21.75
#